data_AF-A0A1D2A333-F1
#
_entry.id   AF-A0A1D2A333-F1
#
_cell.length_a   1.000
_cell.length_b   1.000
_cell.length_c   1.000
_cell.angle_alpha   90.00
_cell.angle_beta   90.00
_cell.angle_gamma   90.00
#
_symmetry.space_group_name_H-M   'P 1'
#
loop_
_entity.id
_entity.type
_entity.pdbx_description
1 polymer ?
#
loop_
_entity_poly.entity_id
_entity_poly.type
_entity_poly.pdbx_seq_one_letter_code
_entity_poly.pdbx_strand_id
1 'polypeptide(L)'
;LCEILMLRRICSSTGHARAIEALEKSDRSCASLRSVWECSPEIRKCTPLAWNNGDLACSLECWVAPSGDAMARSTPWWKRLQDPRDVRAAALFATLLLIGDALLSYIIIARVPYTEIDWIAYMQEVSGFVKGERNYEELKGDTGPLVYPAGFVYLFTALQALTGGSIAAAQAIFLGVYLLTQAAVLALYIRSRALPPWTLCLLCLSRRVHSIFLLRLFNDCWAMLLAYAATLLLQSRRWTLAIFVYSAAVSIKMNVLLWAPGVLAVLVRLASPLPVLRGLAAGLLLQALLAGPFLAVAPRAYLGRAFELTRVFQQRWSVNWQFVPADWFVDRRFALVLLALHLRLLWSFARFRWFQAEGGVGPALRRFFSRTTKEEAEASPMSLDFMLYILFTANLAGILSARSLHYQFYSWYFHMLPYLLLRTRLPKSLSIGLLLCIEGVWNIYPPHAATSAVFQFLHWLLAAACWSLPAPLPGPATKVLGRRPVHRRR
;
A
#
# COMPACT_ATOMS: atom_id res chain seq x y z
N LEU A 1 15.96 -42.28 -24.67
CA LEU A 1 15.69 -41.04 -25.44
C LEU A 1 15.57 -39.78 -24.55
N CYS A 2 14.61 -39.70 -23.61
CA CYS A 2 14.45 -38.52 -22.74
C CYS A 2 15.72 -38.15 -21.94
N GLU A 3 16.41 -39.15 -21.40
CA GLU A 3 17.63 -38.95 -20.62
C GLU A 3 18.84 -38.50 -21.47
N ILE A 4 18.96 -38.97 -22.71
CA ILE A 4 19.99 -38.54 -23.66
C ILE A 4 19.75 -37.08 -24.09
N LEU A 5 18.48 -36.71 -24.33
CA LEU A 5 18.09 -35.32 -24.59
C LEU A 5 18.41 -34.40 -23.40
N MET A 6 18.27 -34.91 -22.18
CA MET A 6 18.62 -34.18 -20.96
C MET A 6 20.14 -33.96 -20.85
N LEU A 7 20.95 -35.00 -21.07
CA LEU A 7 22.42 -34.90 -21.13
C LEU A 7 22.90 -33.93 -22.20
N ARG A 8 22.31 -33.99 -23.39
CA ARG A 8 22.61 -33.05 -24.48
C ARG A 8 22.34 -31.60 -24.08
N ARG A 9 21.27 -31.35 -23.32
CA ARG A 9 20.91 -30.01 -22.81
C ARG A 9 21.92 -29.50 -21.77
N ILE A 10 22.43 -30.38 -20.90
CA ILE A 10 23.46 -30.05 -19.91
C ILE A 10 24.77 -29.69 -20.61
N CYS A 11 25.28 -30.56 -21.50
CA CYS A 11 26.53 -30.33 -22.22
C CYS A 11 26.47 -29.07 -23.11
N SER A 12 25.30 -28.77 -23.68
CA SER A 12 25.04 -27.51 -24.39
C SER A 12 25.09 -26.30 -23.44
N SER A 13 24.51 -26.39 -22.25
CA SER A 13 24.51 -25.29 -21.27
C SER A 13 25.89 -25.01 -20.66
N THR A 14 26.80 -25.99 -20.63
CA THR A 14 28.15 -25.85 -20.08
C THR A 14 29.23 -25.60 -21.14
N GLY A 15 28.87 -25.46 -22.42
CA GLY A 15 29.80 -25.09 -23.50
C GLY A 15 30.77 -26.19 -23.95
N HIS A 16 30.53 -27.46 -23.61
CA HIS A 16 31.44 -28.56 -23.91
C HIS A 16 31.12 -29.22 -25.27
N ALA A 17 31.53 -28.58 -26.37
CA ALA A 17 31.24 -29.02 -27.74
C ALA A 17 31.67 -30.48 -28.04
N ARG A 18 32.80 -30.93 -27.50
CA ARG A 18 33.31 -32.31 -27.66
C ARG A 18 32.43 -33.36 -26.99
N ALA A 19 31.75 -33.02 -25.90
CA ALA A 19 30.83 -33.93 -25.21
C ALA A 19 29.51 -34.11 -25.99
N ILE A 20 29.07 -33.07 -26.69
CA ILE A 20 27.90 -33.12 -27.59
C ILE A 20 28.19 -34.01 -28.78
N GLU A 21 29.36 -33.86 -29.40
CA GLU A 21 29.78 -34.69 -30.54
C GLU A 21 29.93 -36.18 -30.15
N ALA A 22 30.41 -36.45 -28.93
CA ALA A 22 30.49 -37.81 -28.38
C ALA A 22 29.10 -38.43 -28.13
N LEU A 23 28.14 -37.63 -27.65
CA LEU A 23 26.74 -38.06 -27.47
C LEU A 23 26.07 -38.39 -28.83
N GLU A 24 26.29 -37.57 -29.85
CA GLU A 24 25.74 -37.78 -31.19
C GLU A 24 26.29 -39.04 -31.87
N LYS A 25 27.56 -39.41 -31.60
CA LYS A 25 28.16 -40.66 -32.08
C LYS A 25 27.66 -41.89 -31.33
N SER A 26 27.14 -41.75 -30.10
CA SER A 26 26.67 -42.85 -29.25
C SER A 26 25.24 -43.31 -29.54
N ASP A 27 24.47 -42.59 -30.37
CA ASP A 27 23.02 -42.75 -30.52
C ASP A 27 22.58 -43.87 -31.49
N ARG A 28 23.35 -44.97 -31.60
CA ARG A 28 22.95 -46.14 -32.40
C ARG A 28 23.24 -47.44 -31.67
N SER A 29 22.17 -48.17 -31.37
CA SER A 29 22.07 -49.44 -30.62
C SER A 29 22.04 -49.31 -29.09
N CYS A 30 21.20 -50.13 -28.44
CA CYS A 30 20.76 -50.07 -27.04
C CYS A 30 21.89 -50.08 -25.98
N ALA A 31 22.65 -49.00 -25.85
CA ALA A 31 23.55 -48.76 -24.74
C ALA A 31 22.80 -47.99 -23.64
N SER A 32 22.84 -48.49 -22.40
CA SER A 32 22.29 -47.79 -21.24
C SER A 32 22.97 -46.41 -21.05
N LEU A 33 22.28 -45.44 -20.46
CA LEU A 33 22.86 -44.12 -20.17
C LEU A 33 24.16 -44.22 -19.36
N ARG A 34 24.19 -45.20 -18.46
CA ARG A 34 25.33 -45.53 -17.62
C ARG A 34 26.55 -45.91 -18.46
N SER A 35 26.38 -46.78 -19.45
CA SER A 35 27.47 -47.16 -20.36
C SER A 35 27.98 -45.97 -21.19
N VAL A 36 27.12 -45.04 -21.58
CA VAL A 36 27.55 -43.82 -22.32
C VAL A 36 28.37 -42.88 -21.42
N TRP A 37 27.96 -42.72 -20.16
CA TRP A 37 28.68 -41.92 -19.16
C TRP A 37 30.02 -42.57 -18.75
N GLU A 38 30.05 -43.90 -18.60
CA GLU A 38 31.26 -44.65 -18.26
C GLU A 38 32.25 -44.70 -19.43
N CYS A 39 31.82 -44.80 -20.68
CA CYS A 39 32.75 -44.90 -21.82
C CYS A 39 33.31 -43.56 -22.31
N SER A 40 32.76 -42.41 -21.90
CA SER A 40 33.18 -41.09 -22.41
C SER A 40 33.76 -40.18 -21.32
N PRO A 41 35.09 -39.97 -21.29
CA PRO A 41 35.75 -39.06 -20.34
C PRO A 41 35.26 -37.61 -20.44
N GLU A 42 34.87 -37.16 -21.64
CA GLU A 42 34.41 -35.79 -21.88
C GLU A 42 33.01 -35.53 -21.33
N ILE A 43 32.14 -36.55 -21.29
CA ILE A 43 30.81 -36.44 -20.67
C ILE A 43 30.95 -36.36 -19.15
N ARG A 44 31.88 -37.11 -18.54
CA ARG A 44 32.13 -37.06 -17.09
C ARG A 44 32.58 -35.68 -16.61
N LYS A 45 33.36 -34.95 -17.41
CA LYS A 45 33.76 -33.56 -17.10
C LYS A 45 32.57 -32.61 -17.01
N CYS A 46 31.45 -32.92 -17.65
CA CYS A 46 30.24 -32.09 -17.64
C CYS A 46 29.33 -32.34 -16.43
N THR A 47 29.53 -33.44 -15.69
CA THR A 47 28.66 -33.85 -14.57
C THR A 47 29.48 -33.93 -13.26
N PRO A 48 29.29 -33.01 -12.29
CA PRO A 48 30.18 -32.87 -11.14
C PRO A 48 29.96 -33.89 -10.00
N LEU A 49 29.20 -34.97 -10.21
CA LEU A 49 28.91 -35.98 -9.19
C LEU A 49 29.18 -37.38 -9.71
N ALA A 50 29.92 -38.18 -8.93
CA ALA A 50 30.12 -39.60 -9.18
C ALA A 50 28.78 -40.34 -9.12
N TRP A 51 28.58 -41.29 -10.03
CA TRP A 51 27.40 -42.17 -10.10
C TRP A 51 27.30 -43.03 -8.83
N ASN A 52 26.62 -42.54 -7.80
CA ASN A 52 26.32 -43.31 -6.59
C ASN A 52 24.85 -43.74 -6.60
N ASN A 53 24.61 -45.04 -6.51
CA ASN A 53 23.30 -45.68 -6.31
C ASN A 53 22.21 -45.31 -7.33
N GLY A 54 22.49 -45.53 -8.61
CA GLY A 54 21.44 -45.85 -9.60
C GLY A 54 20.67 -44.68 -10.24
N ASP A 55 20.62 -43.48 -9.65
CA ASP A 55 19.76 -42.39 -10.17
C ASP A 55 20.52 -41.07 -10.42
N LEU A 56 20.59 -40.66 -11.69
CA LEU A 56 21.05 -39.33 -12.12
C LEU A 56 19.95 -38.25 -11.96
N ALA A 57 18.69 -38.66 -11.81
CA ALA A 57 17.52 -37.78 -11.92
C ALA A 57 17.38 -36.78 -10.77
N CYS A 58 17.80 -37.14 -9.56
CA CYS A 58 17.51 -36.36 -8.35
C CYS A 58 18.44 -35.14 -8.17
N SER A 59 19.58 -35.08 -8.87
CA SER A 59 20.56 -33.99 -8.78
C SER A 59 20.43 -32.95 -9.90
N LEU A 60 19.73 -33.29 -10.99
CA LEU A 60 19.62 -32.47 -12.19
C LEU A 60 18.59 -31.34 -12.12
N GLU A 61 17.55 -31.49 -11.31
CA GLU A 61 16.59 -30.40 -11.04
C GLU A 61 17.27 -29.17 -10.40
N CYS A 62 18.40 -29.36 -9.72
CA CYS A 62 19.18 -28.27 -9.13
C CYS A 62 20.02 -27.46 -10.15
N TRP A 63 20.26 -27.98 -11.36
CA TRP A 63 21.14 -27.34 -12.37
C TRP A 63 20.40 -26.71 -13.56
N VAL A 64 19.12 -27.04 -13.78
CA VAL A 64 18.31 -26.47 -14.89
C VAL A 64 17.76 -25.07 -14.58
N ALA A 65 17.99 -24.54 -13.38
CA ALA A 65 17.82 -23.12 -13.14
C ALA A 65 19.11 -22.40 -13.55
N PRO A 66 19.18 -21.70 -14.71
CA PRO A 66 20.24 -20.73 -14.90
C PRO A 66 20.22 -19.81 -13.69
N SER A 67 21.38 -19.59 -13.08
CA SER A 67 21.51 -18.61 -12.00
C SER A 67 20.77 -17.36 -12.44
N GLY A 68 19.77 -16.92 -11.66
CA GLY A 68 18.82 -15.88 -12.09
C GLY A 68 19.48 -14.57 -12.57
N ASP A 69 20.76 -14.39 -12.24
CA ASP A 69 21.61 -13.28 -12.65
C ASP A 69 22.11 -13.35 -14.11
N ALA A 70 22.18 -14.53 -14.73
CA ALA A 70 22.63 -14.69 -16.12
C ALA A 70 21.48 -14.45 -17.11
N MET A 71 20.28 -14.96 -16.83
CA MET A 71 19.09 -14.79 -17.69
C MET A 71 18.48 -13.38 -17.60
N ALA A 72 18.67 -12.68 -16.47
CA ALA A 72 18.25 -11.29 -16.28
C ALA A 72 19.06 -10.28 -17.13
N ARG A 73 20.26 -10.64 -17.60
CA ARG A 73 21.11 -9.76 -18.42
C ARG A 73 20.75 -9.78 -19.91
N SER A 74 20.11 -10.83 -20.40
CA SER A 74 19.72 -10.98 -21.82
C SER A 74 18.27 -10.60 -22.11
N THR A 75 17.43 -10.44 -21.08
CA THR A 75 16.02 -10.07 -21.27
C THR A 75 15.88 -8.54 -21.45
N PRO A 76 15.26 -8.06 -22.54
CA PRO A 76 15.07 -6.63 -22.75
C PRO A 76 14.30 -5.94 -21.61
N TRP A 77 14.70 -4.72 -21.27
CA TRP A 77 14.20 -3.99 -20.09
C TRP A 77 12.68 -3.86 -20.05
N TRP A 78 12.01 -3.65 -21.19
CA TRP A 78 10.56 -3.49 -21.26
C TRP A 78 9.81 -4.78 -20.89
N LYS A 79 10.36 -5.96 -21.20
CA LYS A 79 9.78 -7.24 -20.76
C LYS A 79 9.94 -7.42 -19.25
N ARG A 80 11.07 -6.96 -18.69
CA ARG A 80 11.29 -6.99 -17.23
C ARG A 80 10.30 -6.11 -16.47
N LEU A 81 9.95 -4.93 -17.03
CA LEU A 81 8.91 -4.07 -16.46
C LEU A 81 7.48 -4.61 -16.60
N GLN A 82 7.28 -5.70 -17.36
CA GLN A 82 6.00 -6.39 -17.46
C GLN A 82 5.84 -7.52 -16.45
N ASP A 83 6.93 -8.00 -15.83
CA ASP A 83 6.90 -9.09 -14.85
C ASP A 83 6.77 -8.54 -13.41
N PRO A 84 5.63 -8.73 -12.71
CA PRO A 84 5.45 -8.32 -11.32
C PRO A 84 6.42 -9.00 -10.33
N ARG A 85 7.08 -10.09 -10.75
CA ARG A 85 8.00 -10.87 -9.92
C ARG A 85 9.45 -10.37 -10.01
N ASP A 86 9.80 -9.57 -11.02
CA ASP A 86 11.14 -8.98 -11.13
C ASP A 86 11.28 -7.77 -10.19
N VAL A 87 11.47 -8.07 -8.91
CA VAL A 87 11.63 -7.07 -7.84
C VAL A 87 12.84 -6.17 -8.07
N ARG A 88 13.88 -6.66 -8.75
CA ARG A 88 15.09 -5.87 -9.02
C ARG A 88 14.84 -4.81 -10.10
N ALA A 89 14.18 -5.20 -11.19
CA ALA A 89 13.74 -4.24 -12.21
C ALA A 89 12.76 -3.22 -11.61
N ALA A 90 11.84 -3.68 -10.76
CA ALA A 90 10.89 -2.83 -10.07
C ALA A 90 11.57 -1.82 -9.14
N ALA A 91 12.55 -2.27 -8.34
CA ALA A 91 13.30 -1.41 -7.43
C ALA A 91 14.14 -0.38 -8.20
N LEU A 92 14.83 -0.78 -9.27
CA LEU A 92 15.58 0.16 -10.12
C LEU A 92 14.66 1.21 -10.73
N PHE A 93 13.52 0.78 -11.30
CA PHE A 93 12.55 1.69 -11.90
C PHE A 93 11.95 2.65 -10.87
N ALA A 94 11.61 2.17 -9.67
CA ALA A 94 11.14 3.00 -8.57
C ALA A 94 12.19 4.03 -8.12
N THR A 95 13.47 3.66 -8.04
CA THR A 95 14.55 4.60 -7.72
C THR A 95 14.66 5.69 -8.78
N LEU A 96 14.62 5.34 -10.07
CA LEU A 96 14.63 6.32 -11.15
C LEU A 96 13.41 7.24 -11.10
N LEU A 97 12.23 6.70 -10.81
CA LEU A 97 11.02 7.49 -10.61
C LEU A 97 11.19 8.46 -9.43
N LEU A 98 11.70 8.02 -8.27
CA LEU A 98 11.93 8.90 -7.12
C LEU A 98 12.91 10.04 -7.42
N ILE A 99 13.99 9.76 -8.16
CA ILE A 99 14.95 10.79 -8.58
C ILE A 99 14.26 11.80 -9.53
N GLY A 100 13.54 11.31 -10.53
CA GLY A 100 12.81 12.16 -11.47
C GLY A 100 11.73 13.00 -10.79
N ASP A 101 11.01 12.41 -9.84
CA ASP A 101 9.94 13.05 -9.09
C ASP A 101 10.48 14.08 -8.08
N ALA A 102 11.65 13.82 -7.50
CA ALA A 102 12.38 14.81 -6.69
C ALA A 102 12.79 16.03 -7.51
N LEU A 103 13.33 15.81 -8.72
CA LEU A 103 13.66 16.90 -9.64
C LEU A 103 12.41 17.68 -10.07
N LEU A 104 11.34 16.98 -10.45
CA LEU A 104 10.06 17.60 -10.80
C LEU A 104 9.52 18.43 -9.63
N SER A 105 9.51 17.87 -8.42
CA SER A 105 9.02 18.54 -7.23
C SER A 105 9.82 19.79 -6.87
N TYR A 106 11.16 19.73 -7.04
CA TYR A 106 12.02 20.90 -6.90
C TYR A 106 11.67 21.98 -7.93
N ILE A 107 11.47 21.60 -9.21
CA ILE A 107 11.06 22.52 -10.27
C ILE A 107 9.70 23.14 -9.94
N ILE A 108 8.74 22.36 -9.43
CA ILE A 108 7.42 22.87 -9.02
C ILE A 108 7.57 23.93 -7.93
N ILE A 109 8.33 23.65 -6.87
CA ILE A 109 8.57 24.62 -5.79
C ILE A 109 9.24 25.90 -6.33
N ALA A 110 10.19 25.75 -7.25
CA ALA A 110 10.94 26.89 -7.81
C ALA A 110 10.14 27.73 -8.82
N ARG A 111 9.12 27.16 -9.48
CA ARG A 111 8.45 27.78 -10.64
C ARG A 111 6.96 28.03 -10.46
N VAL A 112 6.32 27.39 -9.50
CA VAL A 112 4.88 27.56 -9.24
C VAL A 112 4.70 28.33 -7.93
N PRO A 113 3.93 29.44 -7.93
CA PRO A 113 3.68 30.19 -6.72
C PRO A 113 3.05 29.33 -5.62
N TYR A 114 3.52 29.52 -4.40
CA TYR A 114 2.89 28.99 -3.20
C TYR A 114 1.42 29.44 -3.13
N THR A 115 0.52 28.54 -2.74
CA THR A 115 -0.91 28.83 -2.62
C THR A 115 -1.35 28.58 -1.18
N GLU A 116 -1.48 29.65 -0.42
CA GLU A 116 -1.95 29.60 0.96
C GLU A 116 -3.40 29.10 1.03
N ILE A 117 -3.67 28.14 1.92
CA ILE A 117 -5.03 27.69 2.25
C ILE A 117 -5.15 27.50 3.76
N ASP A 118 -4.36 26.60 4.33
CA ASP A 118 -4.48 26.24 5.75
C ASP A 118 -3.18 26.45 6.56
N TRP A 119 -2.02 26.67 5.94
CA TRP A 119 -0.74 26.73 6.66
C TRP A 119 -0.71 27.86 7.70
N ILE A 120 -1.17 29.06 7.32
CA ILE A 120 -1.26 30.20 8.25
C ILE A 120 -2.21 29.87 9.39
N ALA A 121 -3.38 29.28 9.09
CA ALA A 121 -4.33 28.87 10.12
C ALA A 121 -3.71 27.84 11.08
N TYR A 122 -2.97 26.85 10.56
CA TYR A 122 -2.24 25.87 11.38
C TYR A 122 -1.22 26.56 12.29
N MET A 123 -0.48 27.55 11.78
CA MET A 123 0.49 28.31 12.58
C MET A 123 -0.19 29.13 13.68
N GLN A 124 -1.34 29.75 13.40
CA GLN A 124 -2.13 30.49 14.40
C GLN A 124 -2.65 29.56 15.49
N GLU A 125 -3.23 28.41 15.12
CA GLU A 125 -3.73 27.39 16.06
C GLU A 125 -2.62 26.92 17.01
N VAL A 126 -1.45 26.53 16.50
CA VAL A 126 -0.35 26.05 17.35
C VAL A 126 0.35 27.17 18.12
N SER A 127 0.34 28.42 17.63
CA SER A 127 0.83 29.55 18.42
C SER A 127 -0.02 29.81 19.66
N GLY A 128 -1.33 29.54 19.61
CA GLY A 128 -2.18 29.53 20.81
C GLY A 128 -1.67 28.51 21.85
N PHE A 129 -1.36 27.29 21.39
CA PHE A 129 -0.79 26.25 22.25
C PHE A 129 0.56 26.63 22.86
N VAL A 130 1.47 27.23 22.07
CA VAL A 130 2.77 27.71 22.55
C VAL A 130 2.62 28.77 23.64
N LYS A 131 1.58 29.62 23.55
CA LYS A 131 1.25 30.63 24.57
C LYS A 131 0.62 30.06 25.85
N GLY A 132 0.39 28.76 25.92
CA GLY A 132 -0.16 28.08 27.10
C GLY A 132 -1.62 27.68 27.00
N GLU A 133 -2.31 27.96 25.88
CA GLU A 133 -3.70 27.56 25.71
C GLU A 133 -3.85 26.03 25.61
N ARG A 134 -4.83 25.46 26.31
CA ARG A 134 -5.13 24.01 26.35
C ARG A 134 -6.62 23.72 26.12
N ASN A 135 -7.46 24.74 25.98
CA ASN A 135 -8.83 24.61 25.52
C ASN A 135 -8.88 24.63 23.98
N TYR A 136 -9.30 23.51 23.39
CA TYR A 136 -9.41 23.35 21.92
C TYR A 136 -10.39 24.33 21.27
N GLU A 137 -11.36 24.85 22.02
CA GLU A 137 -12.29 25.87 21.50
C GLU A 137 -11.61 27.22 21.28
N GLU A 138 -10.53 27.49 22.01
CA GLU A 138 -9.76 28.74 21.91
C GLU A 138 -8.52 28.62 21.03
N LEU A 139 -8.06 27.40 20.74
CA LEU A 139 -7.06 27.16 19.71
C LEU A 139 -7.69 27.37 18.33
N LYS A 140 -7.59 28.58 17.77
CA LYS A 140 -8.25 28.96 16.52
C LYS A 140 -7.33 29.75 15.59
N GLY A 141 -7.54 29.56 14.29
CA GLY A 141 -6.96 30.37 13.22
C GLY A 141 -8.04 31.00 12.35
N ASP A 142 -7.64 31.55 11.21
CA ASP A 142 -8.52 32.23 10.25
C ASP A 142 -9.61 31.31 9.68
N THR A 143 -9.41 29.99 9.74
CA THR A 143 -10.36 28.97 9.28
C THR A 143 -11.28 28.43 10.38
N GLY A 144 -11.18 28.98 11.59
CA GLY A 144 -11.97 28.61 12.76
C GLY A 144 -11.17 27.87 13.84
N PRO A 145 -11.85 27.22 14.79
CA PRO A 145 -11.19 26.45 15.84
C PRO A 145 -10.53 25.19 15.30
N LEU A 146 -9.50 24.74 16.00
CA LEU A 146 -8.73 23.54 15.75
C LEU A 146 -9.65 22.31 15.81
N VAL A 147 -9.60 21.49 14.75
CA VAL A 147 -10.41 20.26 14.62
C VAL A 147 -9.57 19.00 14.41
N TYR A 148 -8.26 19.08 14.71
CA TYR A 148 -7.33 17.97 14.51
C TYR A 148 -6.91 17.40 15.87
N PRO A 149 -6.68 16.07 16.01
CA PRO A 149 -6.26 15.51 17.27
C PRO A 149 -4.87 16.01 17.70
N ALA A 150 -4.52 15.76 18.97
CA ALA A 150 -3.36 16.38 19.62
C ALA A 150 -2.01 16.15 18.92
N GLY A 151 -1.83 15.04 18.21
CA GLY A 151 -0.60 14.80 17.44
C GLY A 151 -0.34 15.89 16.41
N PHE A 152 -1.39 16.48 15.80
CA PHE A 152 -1.26 17.64 14.93
C PHE A 152 -0.62 18.82 15.66
N VAL A 153 -1.09 19.15 16.87
CA VAL A 153 -0.61 20.31 17.63
C VAL A 153 0.89 20.21 17.89
N TYR A 154 1.36 19.06 18.37
CA TYR A 154 2.79 18.85 18.63
C TYR A 154 3.62 18.85 17.36
N LEU A 155 3.14 18.19 16.29
CA LEU A 155 3.83 18.15 15.01
C LEU A 155 3.97 19.56 14.42
N PHE A 156 2.89 20.33 14.34
CA PHE A 156 2.92 21.66 13.74
C PHE A 156 3.59 22.70 14.62
N THR A 157 3.62 22.51 15.95
CA THR A 157 4.50 23.29 16.85
C THR A 157 5.97 23.04 16.52
N ALA A 158 6.38 21.78 16.32
CA ALA A 158 7.74 21.46 15.93
C ALA A 158 8.09 22.02 14.55
N LEU A 159 7.16 21.96 13.58
CA LEU A 159 7.35 22.57 12.27
C LEU A 159 7.45 24.10 12.34
N GLN A 160 6.64 24.76 13.17
CA GLN A 160 6.73 26.19 13.40
C GLN A 160 8.13 26.58 13.91
N ALA A 161 8.66 25.82 14.89
CA ALA A 161 10.00 26.05 15.43
C ALA A 161 11.11 25.80 14.40
N LEU A 162 11.03 24.71 13.63
CA LEU A 162 12.05 24.35 12.63
C LEU A 162 12.08 25.28 11.42
N THR A 163 10.92 25.81 11.03
CA THR A 163 10.80 26.68 9.85
C THR A 163 11.06 28.15 10.19
N GLY A 164 10.89 28.56 11.44
CA GLY A 164 10.96 29.97 11.84
C GLY A 164 9.98 30.86 11.07
N GLY A 165 8.87 30.29 10.57
CA GLY A 165 7.90 30.98 9.71
C GLY A 165 8.26 31.02 8.22
N SER A 166 9.40 30.48 7.80
CA SER A 166 9.81 30.45 6.39
C SER A 166 9.01 29.41 5.59
N ILE A 167 8.24 29.88 4.61
CA ILE A 167 7.52 29.02 3.66
C ILE A 167 8.50 28.16 2.84
N ALA A 168 9.65 28.70 2.43
CA ALA A 168 10.64 27.94 1.68
C ALA A 168 11.20 26.77 2.50
N ALA A 169 11.45 26.98 3.80
CA ALA A 169 11.86 25.90 4.71
C ALA A 169 10.74 24.86 4.87
N ALA A 170 9.49 25.30 5.01
CA ALA A 170 8.34 24.41 5.09
C ALA A 170 8.19 23.56 3.82
N GLN A 171 8.30 24.16 2.63
CA GLN A 171 8.25 23.46 1.34
C GLN A 171 9.38 22.44 1.19
N ALA A 172 10.60 22.74 1.67
CA ALA A 172 11.70 21.78 1.68
C ALA A 172 11.41 20.58 2.59
N ILE A 173 10.83 20.80 3.77
CA ILE A 173 10.40 19.71 4.67
C ILE A 173 9.30 18.88 4.00
N PHE A 174 8.28 19.53 3.44
CA PHE A 174 7.17 18.83 2.78
C PHE A 174 7.57 18.10 1.50
N LEU A 175 8.62 18.56 0.79
CA LEU A 175 9.26 17.80 -0.28
C LEU A 175 9.85 16.49 0.27
N GLY A 176 10.54 16.52 1.40
CA GLY A 176 11.01 15.31 2.09
C GLY A 176 9.86 14.36 2.46
N VAL A 177 8.77 14.91 3.02
CA VAL A 177 7.56 14.14 3.37
C VAL A 177 6.93 13.51 2.11
N TYR A 178 6.86 14.26 1.01
CA TYR A 178 6.37 13.76 -0.28
C TYR A 178 7.21 12.59 -0.77
N LEU A 179 8.53 12.73 -0.83
CA LEU A 179 9.44 11.68 -1.32
C LEU A 179 9.42 10.44 -0.44
N LEU A 180 9.34 10.59 0.89
CA LEU A 180 9.18 9.47 1.81
C LEU A 180 7.84 8.76 1.62
N THR A 181 6.77 9.53 1.41
CA THR A 181 5.44 8.99 1.11
C THR A 181 5.47 8.19 -0.19
N GLN A 182 6.07 8.77 -1.23
CA GLN A 182 6.20 8.15 -2.53
C GLN A 182 7.03 6.86 -2.46
N ALA A 183 8.16 6.89 -1.75
CA ALA A 183 8.99 5.71 -1.53
C ALA A 183 8.23 4.61 -0.77
N ALA A 184 7.44 4.98 0.25
CA ALA A 184 6.63 4.03 0.99
C ALA A 184 5.57 3.35 0.10
N VAL A 185 4.86 4.13 -0.73
CA VAL A 185 3.85 3.61 -1.66
C VAL A 185 4.49 2.72 -2.73
N LEU A 186 5.60 3.14 -3.34
CA LEU A 186 6.34 2.32 -4.31
C LEU A 186 6.77 0.98 -3.69
N ALA A 187 7.27 1.01 -2.45
CA ALA A 187 7.62 -0.21 -1.72
C ALA A 187 6.42 -1.13 -1.47
N LEU A 188 5.24 -0.59 -1.15
CA LEU A 188 4.01 -1.37 -1.00
C LEU A 188 3.65 -2.11 -2.29
N TYR A 189 3.71 -1.42 -3.43
CA TYR A 189 3.42 -2.00 -4.75
C TYR A 189 4.44 -3.08 -5.12
N ILE A 190 5.74 -2.80 -4.98
CA ILE A 190 6.82 -3.76 -5.27
C ILE A 190 6.69 -5.02 -4.40
N ARG A 191 6.44 -4.84 -3.09
CA ARG A 191 6.28 -5.97 -2.15
C ARG A 191 5.04 -6.80 -2.45
N SER A 192 3.96 -6.18 -2.92
CA SER A 192 2.73 -6.88 -3.26
C SER A 192 2.90 -7.84 -4.44
N ARG A 193 3.81 -7.52 -5.38
CA ARG A 193 3.98 -8.22 -6.66
C ARG A 193 2.67 -8.41 -7.43
N ALA A 194 1.69 -7.54 -7.18
CA ALA A 194 0.34 -7.63 -7.74
C ALA A 194 0.30 -7.10 -9.18
N LEU A 195 1.05 -6.04 -9.45
CA LEU A 195 1.04 -5.33 -10.73
C LEU A 195 2.44 -5.26 -11.34
N PRO A 196 2.53 -5.19 -12.68
CA PRO A 196 3.80 -5.03 -13.37
C PRO A 196 4.52 -3.72 -12.97
N PRO A 197 5.86 -3.72 -12.92
CA PRO A 197 6.64 -2.54 -12.55
C PRO A 197 6.35 -1.26 -13.33
N TRP A 198 5.98 -1.32 -14.61
CA TRP A 198 5.64 -0.11 -15.38
C TRP A 198 4.52 0.71 -14.72
N THR A 199 3.60 0.05 -13.98
CA THR A 199 2.47 0.72 -13.32
C THR A 199 2.90 1.69 -12.21
N LEU A 200 4.14 1.56 -11.71
CA LEU A 200 4.69 2.44 -10.68
C LEU A 200 4.75 3.89 -11.14
N CYS A 201 4.88 4.16 -12.45
CA CYS A 201 4.89 5.53 -12.96
C CYS A 201 3.56 6.26 -12.68
N LEU A 202 2.43 5.55 -12.68
CA LEU A 202 1.09 6.13 -12.46
C LEU A 202 0.96 6.76 -11.07
N LEU A 203 1.78 6.33 -10.11
CA LEU A 203 1.82 6.88 -8.76
C LEU A 203 2.51 8.25 -8.69
N CYS A 204 3.25 8.65 -9.73
CA CYS A 204 3.98 9.93 -9.78
C CYS A 204 3.27 10.99 -10.65
N LEU A 205 2.15 10.67 -11.31
CA LEU A 205 1.60 11.55 -12.36
C LEU A 205 0.56 12.56 -11.87
N SER A 206 0.18 12.57 -10.59
CA SER A 206 -0.89 13.45 -10.12
C SER A 206 -0.39 14.88 -9.89
N ARG A 207 -0.90 15.81 -10.69
CA ARG A 207 -0.71 17.26 -10.47
C ARG A 207 -1.24 17.68 -9.11
N ARG A 208 -2.39 17.14 -8.72
CA ARG A 208 -3.06 17.53 -7.48
C ARG A 208 -2.30 17.08 -6.24
N VAL A 209 -1.77 15.86 -6.23
CA VAL A 209 -0.99 15.36 -5.08
C VAL A 209 0.27 16.17 -4.89
N HIS A 210 1.01 16.50 -5.95
CA HIS A 210 2.13 17.43 -5.88
C HIS A 210 1.72 18.77 -5.26
N SER A 211 0.61 19.34 -5.73
CA SER A 211 0.12 20.63 -5.24
C SER A 211 -0.33 20.57 -3.76
N ILE A 212 -0.92 19.46 -3.31
CA ILE A 212 -1.30 19.24 -1.90
C ILE A 212 -0.05 19.23 -0.99
N PHE A 213 0.99 18.50 -1.37
CA PHE A 213 2.21 18.40 -0.57
C PHE A 213 3.06 19.66 -0.64
N LEU A 214 3.38 20.12 -1.84
CA LEU A 214 4.47 21.09 -2.07
C LEU A 214 4.01 22.55 -2.05
N LEU A 215 2.75 22.81 -2.37
CA LEU A 215 2.24 24.17 -2.58
C LEU A 215 1.17 24.60 -1.57
N ARG A 216 0.61 23.65 -0.80
CA ARG A 216 -0.45 23.90 0.19
C ARG A 216 -0.11 23.43 1.60
N LEU A 217 0.88 22.54 1.74
CA LEU A 217 1.45 22.13 3.03
C LEU A 217 0.41 21.54 4.00
N PHE A 218 -0.54 20.76 3.49
CA PHE A 218 -1.64 20.22 4.29
C PHE A 218 -1.18 19.14 5.29
N ASN A 219 -1.83 19.09 6.46
CA ASN A 219 -1.54 18.06 7.47
C ASN A 219 -1.86 16.63 6.99
N ASP A 220 -2.71 16.47 5.97
CA ASP A 220 -3.00 15.19 5.30
C ASP A 220 -1.71 14.46 4.90
N CYS A 221 -0.70 15.20 4.45
CA CYS A 221 0.57 14.66 3.97
C CYS A 221 1.26 13.79 5.03
N TRP A 222 1.31 14.27 6.27
CA TRP A 222 1.92 13.58 7.40
C TRP A 222 1.10 12.38 7.85
N ALA A 223 -0.23 12.54 7.92
CA ALA A 223 -1.12 11.45 8.27
C ALA A 223 -1.01 10.29 7.27
N MET A 224 -0.96 10.61 5.97
CA MET A 224 -0.84 9.61 4.91
C MET A 224 0.54 8.94 4.90
N LEU A 225 1.65 9.68 5.14
CA LEU A 225 2.98 9.08 5.31
C LEU A 225 2.97 8.01 6.41
N LEU A 226 2.44 8.34 7.59
CA LEU A 226 2.36 7.40 8.71
C LEU A 226 1.41 6.23 8.43
N ALA A 227 0.30 6.46 7.72
CA ALA A 227 -0.61 5.39 7.30
C ALA A 227 0.06 4.39 6.34
N TYR A 228 0.84 4.85 5.37
CA TYR A 228 1.60 3.96 4.49
C TYR A 228 2.75 3.26 5.23
N ALA A 229 3.43 3.95 6.16
CA ALA A 229 4.45 3.34 7.01
C ALA A 229 3.87 2.22 7.89
N ALA A 230 2.70 2.45 8.52
CA ALA A 230 1.97 1.43 9.25
C ALA A 230 1.60 0.24 8.34
N THR A 231 1.21 0.50 7.09
CA THR A 231 0.91 -0.56 6.12
C THR A 231 2.15 -1.39 5.75
N LEU A 232 3.32 -0.78 5.59
CA LEU A 232 4.58 -1.50 5.39
C LEU A 232 4.95 -2.37 6.59
N LEU A 233 4.64 -1.91 7.81
CA LEU A 233 4.83 -2.67 9.04
C LEU A 233 3.83 -3.84 9.13
N LEU A 234 2.59 -3.68 8.68
CA LEU A 234 1.62 -4.78 8.52
C LEU A 234 2.14 -5.83 7.52
N GLN A 235 2.65 -5.41 6.36
CA GLN A 235 3.26 -6.35 5.40
C GLN A 235 4.48 -7.08 5.99
N SER A 236 5.19 -6.44 6.91
CA SER A 236 6.33 -7.01 7.64
C SER A 236 5.93 -7.81 8.89
N ARG A 237 4.62 -7.99 9.13
CA ARG A 237 4.04 -8.64 10.33
C ARG A 237 4.50 -8.06 11.67
N ARG A 238 4.91 -6.79 11.71
CA ARG A 238 5.29 -6.09 12.93
C ARG A 238 4.05 -5.48 13.59
N TRP A 239 3.09 -6.31 14.00
CA TRP A 239 1.72 -5.90 14.35
C TRP A 239 1.66 -4.81 15.42
N THR A 240 2.37 -4.99 16.54
CA THR A 240 2.39 -4.01 17.65
C THR A 240 2.82 -2.63 17.16
N LEU A 241 3.94 -2.58 16.42
CA LEU A 241 4.48 -1.33 15.89
C LEU A 241 3.59 -0.75 14.78
N ALA A 242 2.98 -1.60 13.94
CA ALA A 242 2.04 -1.17 12.92
C ALA A 242 0.82 -0.47 13.55
N ILE A 243 0.24 -1.03 14.60
CA ILE A 243 -0.90 -0.44 15.32
C ILE A 243 -0.49 0.86 16.02
N PHE A 244 0.71 0.90 16.62
CA PHE A 244 1.25 2.13 17.24
C PHE A 244 1.42 3.26 16.22
N VAL A 245 2.09 2.98 15.08
CA VAL A 245 2.30 3.97 14.01
C VAL A 245 0.97 4.37 13.35
N TYR A 246 0.03 3.43 13.21
CA TYR A 246 -1.33 3.73 12.77
C TYR A 246 -2.06 4.67 13.73
N SER A 247 -1.93 4.47 15.05
CA SER A 247 -2.47 5.41 16.05
C SER A 247 -1.82 6.78 15.94
N ALA A 248 -0.50 6.86 15.70
CA ALA A 248 0.19 8.13 15.46
C ALA A 248 -0.31 8.84 14.19
N ALA A 249 -0.70 8.12 13.15
CA ALA A 249 -1.33 8.70 11.97
C ALA A 249 -2.70 9.31 12.31
N VAL A 250 -3.52 8.57 13.09
CA VAL A 250 -4.83 9.04 13.56
C VAL A 250 -4.69 10.27 14.46
N SER A 251 -3.63 10.37 15.29
CA SER A 251 -3.43 11.53 16.15
C SER A 251 -3.08 12.82 15.38
N ILE A 252 -2.70 12.72 14.10
CA ILE A 252 -2.51 13.89 13.23
C ILE A 252 -3.82 14.22 12.50
N LYS A 253 -4.46 13.21 11.90
CA LYS A 253 -5.70 13.41 11.15
C LYS A 253 -6.60 12.17 11.22
N MET A 254 -7.86 12.41 11.55
CA MET A 254 -8.85 11.35 11.76
C MET A 254 -9.27 10.61 10.49
N ASN A 255 -8.98 11.13 9.29
CA ASN A 255 -9.32 10.48 8.02
C ASN A 255 -8.73 9.06 7.93
N VAL A 256 -7.61 8.81 8.59
CA VAL A 256 -6.95 7.50 8.65
C VAL A 256 -7.86 6.44 9.29
N LEU A 257 -8.88 6.82 10.07
CA LEU A 257 -9.90 5.92 10.61
C LEU A 257 -10.71 5.18 9.52
N LEU A 258 -10.79 5.73 8.30
CA LEU A 258 -11.42 5.04 7.16
C LEU A 258 -10.73 3.69 6.83
N TRP A 259 -9.48 3.53 7.25
CA TRP A 259 -8.72 2.30 7.07
C TRP A 259 -8.94 1.28 8.21
N ALA A 260 -9.49 1.71 9.35
CA ALA A 260 -9.58 0.91 10.57
C ALA A 260 -10.29 -0.44 10.35
N PRO A 261 -11.42 -0.52 9.61
CA PRO A 261 -12.07 -1.81 9.33
C PRO A 261 -11.16 -2.76 8.53
N GLY A 262 -10.40 -2.22 7.58
CA GLY A 262 -9.45 -3.01 6.79
C GLY A 262 -8.25 -3.47 7.63
N VAL A 263 -7.69 -2.59 8.46
CA VAL A 263 -6.59 -2.93 9.39
C VAL A 263 -7.04 -4.02 10.34
N LEU A 264 -8.22 -3.88 10.95
CA LEU A 264 -8.80 -4.90 11.81
C LEU A 264 -8.99 -6.23 11.06
N ALA A 265 -9.51 -6.20 9.83
CA ALA A 265 -9.70 -7.40 9.04
C ALA A 265 -8.37 -8.13 8.76
N VAL A 266 -7.31 -7.39 8.44
CA VAL A 266 -5.95 -7.94 8.28
C VAL A 266 -5.44 -8.58 9.58
N LEU A 267 -5.61 -7.90 10.72
CA LEU A 267 -5.18 -8.40 12.03
C LEU A 267 -5.95 -9.67 12.44
N VAL A 268 -7.27 -9.70 12.29
CA VAL A 268 -8.09 -10.89 12.55
C VAL A 268 -7.61 -12.07 11.69
N ARG A 269 -7.31 -11.83 10.41
CA ARG A 269 -6.85 -12.88 9.51
C ARG A 269 -5.47 -13.41 9.85
N LEU A 270 -4.53 -12.55 10.27
CA LEU A 270 -3.11 -12.89 10.29
C LEU A 270 -2.44 -12.86 11.65
N ALA A 271 -2.85 -11.98 12.55
CA ALA A 271 -2.23 -11.83 13.85
C ALA A 271 -2.85 -12.79 14.88
N SER A 272 -2.11 -13.05 15.94
CA SER A 272 -2.64 -13.56 17.21
C SER A 272 -3.11 -12.40 18.11
N PRO A 273 -3.95 -12.64 19.12
CA PRO A 273 -4.52 -11.57 19.96
C PRO A 273 -3.49 -10.77 20.75
N LEU A 274 -2.45 -11.41 21.28
CA LEU A 274 -1.48 -10.76 22.18
C LEU A 274 -0.74 -9.55 21.55
N PRO A 275 -0.10 -9.65 20.37
CA PRO A 275 0.55 -8.50 19.75
C PRO A 275 -0.45 -7.39 19.36
N VAL A 276 -1.71 -7.76 19.04
CA VAL A 276 -2.79 -6.79 18.79
C VAL A 276 -3.11 -6.02 20.07
N LEU A 277 -3.32 -6.71 21.20
CA LEU A 277 -3.60 -6.08 22.49
C LEU A 277 -2.46 -5.17 22.94
N ARG A 278 -1.20 -5.60 22.78
CA ARG A 278 -0.03 -4.76 23.06
C ARG A 278 0.00 -3.51 22.18
N GLY A 279 -0.30 -3.66 20.88
CA GLY A 279 -0.36 -2.56 19.94
C GLY A 279 -1.46 -1.56 20.28
N LEU A 280 -2.65 -2.06 20.63
CA LEU A 280 -3.78 -1.24 21.09
C LEU A 280 -3.44 -0.49 22.38
N ALA A 281 -2.86 -1.17 23.37
CA ALA A 281 -2.44 -0.54 24.61
C ALA A 281 -1.40 0.57 24.37
N ALA A 282 -0.38 0.31 23.54
CA ALA A 282 0.63 1.30 23.17
C ALA A 282 0.03 2.48 22.38
N GLY A 283 -0.89 2.18 21.44
CA GLY A 283 -1.57 3.20 20.65
C GLY A 283 -2.51 4.07 21.48
N LEU A 284 -3.23 3.50 22.44
CA LEU A 284 -4.09 4.23 23.39
C LEU A 284 -3.25 5.07 24.35
N LEU A 285 -2.13 4.52 24.84
CA LEU A 285 -1.19 5.27 25.67
C LEU A 285 -0.65 6.50 24.91
N LEU A 286 -0.28 6.34 23.64
CA LEU A 286 0.13 7.47 22.80
C LEU A 286 -0.97 8.54 22.72
N GLN A 287 -2.21 8.14 22.42
CA GLN A 287 -3.34 9.09 22.36
C GLN A 287 -3.54 9.79 23.71
N ALA A 288 -3.52 9.04 24.81
CA ALA A 288 -3.71 9.58 26.16
C ALA A 288 -2.59 10.55 26.56
N LEU A 289 -1.33 10.24 26.24
CA LEU A 289 -0.20 11.13 26.52
C LEU A 289 -0.29 12.44 25.74
N LEU A 290 -0.60 12.38 24.45
CA LEU A 290 -0.77 13.57 23.61
C LEU A 290 -2.00 14.38 24.03
N ALA A 291 -3.11 13.71 24.35
CA ALA A 291 -4.36 14.36 24.76
C ALA A 291 -4.32 14.89 26.20
N GLY A 292 -3.48 14.32 27.07
CA GLY A 292 -3.49 14.51 28.51
C GLY A 292 -3.56 15.98 28.96
N PRO A 293 -2.71 16.89 28.45
CA PRO A 293 -2.75 18.30 28.83
C PRO A 293 -4.07 19.00 28.50
N PHE A 294 -4.72 18.59 27.39
CA PHE A 294 -5.99 19.15 26.95
C PHE A 294 -7.17 18.54 27.72
N LEU A 295 -7.11 17.24 27.98
CA LEU A 295 -8.09 16.52 28.79
C LEU A 295 -8.11 16.99 30.25
N ALA A 296 -6.96 17.39 30.79
CA ALA A 296 -6.84 17.90 32.16
C ALA A 296 -7.51 19.28 32.33
N VAL A 297 -7.51 20.11 31.28
CA VAL A 297 -8.05 21.49 31.34
C VAL A 297 -9.48 21.55 30.83
N ALA A 298 -9.76 20.98 29.66
CA ALA A 298 -11.05 21.10 28.98
C ALA A 298 -11.40 19.79 28.23
N PRO A 299 -11.78 18.71 28.95
CA PRO A 299 -11.98 17.39 28.33
C PRO A 299 -13.12 17.37 27.31
N ARG A 300 -14.21 18.11 27.57
CA ARG A 300 -15.34 18.22 26.64
C ARG A 300 -14.95 18.92 25.35
N ALA A 301 -14.21 20.03 25.45
CA ALA A 301 -13.72 20.76 24.28
C ALA A 301 -12.77 19.89 23.45
N TYR A 302 -11.82 19.20 24.09
CA TYR A 302 -10.92 18.29 23.39
C TYR A 302 -11.68 17.17 22.67
N LEU A 303 -12.52 16.40 23.40
CA LEU A 303 -13.22 15.26 22.81
C LEU A 303 -14.21 15.67 21.72
N GLY A 304 -14.86 16.84 21.87
CA GLY A 304 -15.78 17.38 20.86
C GLY A 304 -15.07 17.84 19.58
N ARG A 305 -13.90 18.49 19.70
CA ARG A 305 -13.18 19.11 18.58
C ARG A 305 -12.13 18.21 17.92
N ALA A 306 -11.34 17.49 18.71
CA ALA A 306 -10.28 16.63 18.18
C ALA A 306 -10.83 15.54 17.24
N PHE A 307 -12.03 15.05 17.54
CA PHE A 307 -12.79 14.08 16.73
C PHE A 307 -14.15 14.65 16.36
N GLU A 308 -14.15 15.82 15.72
CA GLU A 308 -15.35 16.59 15.33
C GLU A 308 -16.20 15.87 14.25
N LEU A 309 -16.98 14.87 14.68
CA LEU A 309 -17.89 14.08 13.83
C LEU A 309 -19.16 14.85 13.44
N THR A 310 -19.47 15.96 14.12
CA THR A 310 -20.66 16.79 13.89
C THR A 310 -20.45 17.82 12.80
N ARG A 311 -19.20 18.16 12.44
CA ARG A 311 -18.89 19.23 11.49
C ARG A 311 -19.50 18.97 10.13
N VAL A 312 -20.23 19.98 9.66
CA VAL A 312 -20.77 20.05 8.32
C VAL A 312 -19.86 20.92 7.49
N PHE A 313 -19.09 20.30 6.61
CA PHE A 313 -18.29 21.02 5.63
C PHE A 313 -19.20 21.74 4.63
N GLN A 314 -18.78 22.90 4.13
CA GLN A 314 -19.57 23.67 3.19
C GLN A 314 -19.58 22.96 1.82
N GLN A 315 -20.77 22.72 1.28
CA GLN A 315 -20.93 22.01 0.01
C GLN A 315 -20.14 22.66 -1.11
N ARG A 316 -20.02 24.00 -1.17
CA ARG A 316 -19.29 24.73 -2.24
C ARG A 316 -17.84 24.27 -2.48
N TRP A 317 -17.19 23.65 -1.49
CA TRP A 317 -15.82 23.14 -1.59
C TRP A 317 -15.74 21.63 -1.86
N SER A 318 -16.89 20.94 -1.85
CA SER A 318 -17.01 19.50 -2.01
C SER A 318 -16.95 19.10 -3.48
N VAL A 319 -16.13 18.13 -3.83
CA VAL A 319 -16.10 17.55 -5.17
C VAL A 319 -17.30 16.62 -5.40
N ASN A 320 -17.82 15.99 -4.34
CA ASN A 320 -18.98 15.11 -4.42
C ASN A 320 -20.28 15.79 -3.96
N TRP A 321 -21.40 15.25 -4.45
CA TRP A 321 -22.78 15.66 -4.16
C TRP A 321 -23.19 17.09 -4.57
N GLN A 322 -22.53 17.73 -5.55
CA GLN A 322 -22.95 19.07 -6.03
C GLN A 322 -24.32 19.09 -6.72
N PHE A 323 -24.81 17.94 -7.17
CA PHE A 323 -26.16 17.82 -7.74
C PHE A 323 -27.26 17.69 -6.68
N VAL A 324 -26.90 17.55 -5.40
CA VAL A 324 -27.83 17.47 -4.27
C VAL A 324 -28.14 18.90 -3.79
N PRO A 325 -29.41 19.26 -3.53
CA PRO A 325 -29.76 20.55 -2.93
C PRO A 325 -29.02 20.80 -1.61
N ALA A 326 -28.66 22.06 -1.34
CA ALA A 326 -27.81 22.41 -0.20
C ALA A 326 -28.46 22.13 1.17
N ASP A 327 -29.77 22.29 1.26
CA ASP A 327 -30.59 21.93 2.42
C ASP A 327 -30.56 20.43 2.70
N TRP A 328 -30.61 19.59 1.66
CA TRP A 328 -30.46 18.13 1.80
C TRP A 328 -29.04 17.73 2.17
N PHE A 329 -28.04 18.41 1.61
CA PHE A 329 -26.63 18.11 1.86
C PHE A 329 -26.27 18.30 3.34
N VAL A 330 -26.80 19.33 4.00
CA VAL A 330 -26.54 19.60 5.42
C VAL A 330 -27.43 18.80 6.37
N ASP A 331 -28.53 18.20 5.87
CA ASP A 331 -29.48 17.44 6.67
C ASP A 331 -28.82 16.22 7.35
N ARG A 332 -29.12 16.03 8.63
CA ARG A 332 -28.67 14.89 9.44
C ARG A 332 -29.15 13.55 8.86
N ARG A 333 -30.32 13.49 8.25
CA ARG A 333 -30.87 12.29 7.60
C ARG A 333 -29.96 11.83 6.47
N PHE A 334 -29.45 12.76 5.67
CA PHE A 334 -28.50 12.45 4.60
C PHE A 334 -27.21 11.84 5.15
N ALA A 335 -26.66 12.41 6.23
CA ALA A 335 -25.50 11.85 6.92
C ALA A 335 -25.74 10.43 7.47
N LEU A 336 -26.93 10.16 8.02
CA LEU A 336 -27.30 8.82 8.51
C LEU A 336 -27.44 7.80 7.38
N VAL A 337 -27.99 8.19 6.23
CA VAL A 337 -28.06 7.33 5.03
C VAL A 337 -26.67 6.97 4.55
N LEU A 338 -25.77 7.96 4.47
CA LEU A 338 -24.37 7.74 4.09
C LEU A 338 -23.62 6.84 5.07
N LEU A 339 -23.85 7.00 6.38
CA LEU A 339 -23.28 6.11 7.40
C LEU A 339 -23.81 4.67 7.25
N ALA A 340 -25.12 4.49 7.06
CA ALA A 340 -25.70 3.17 6.82
C ALA A 340 -25.11 2.53 5.55
N LEU A 341 -24.92 3.31 4.50
CA LEU A 341 -24.27 2.86 3.27
C LEU A 341 -22.82 2.43 3.51
N HIS A 342 -22.05 3.22 4.28
CA HIS A 342 -20.68 2.89 4.66
C HIS A 342 -20.60 1.53 5.37
N LEU A 343 -21.41 1.36 6.42
CA LEU A 343 -21.44 0.12 7.20
C LEU A 343 -21.89 -1.08 6.35
N ARG A 344 -22.86 -0.88 5.45
CA ARG A 344 -23.31 -1.92 4.53
C ARG A 344 -22.22 -2.34 3.54
N LEU A 345 -21.48 -1.38 2.97
CA LEU A 345 -20.37 -1.67 2.07
C LEU A 345 -19.27 -2.45 2.80
N LEU A 346 -18.85 -1.99 3.99
CA LEU A 346 -17.86 -2.66 4.81
C LEU A 346 -18.27 -4.08 5.19
N TRP A 347 -19.51 -4.26 5.68
CA TRP A 347 -20.04 -5.57 6.02
C TRP A 347 -20.05 -6.51 4.81
N SER A 348 -20.48 -5.99 3.65
CA SER A 348 -20.54 -6.76 2.41
C SER A 348 -19.12 -7.21 2.01
N PHE A 349 -18.16 -6.29 1.95
CA PHE A 349 -16.77 -6.63 1.65
C PHE A 349 -16.21 -7.63 2.66
N ALA A 350 -16.41 -7.42 3.95
CA ALA A 350 -15.96 -8.33 5.00
C ALA A 350 -16.53 -9.74 4.81
N ARG A 351 -17.85 -9.85 4.68
CA ARG A 351 -18.57 -11.14 4.61
C ARG A 351 -18.30 -11.93 3.34
N PHE A 352 -18.23 -11.25 2.19
CA PHE A 352 -18.22 -11.92 0.89
C PHE A 352 -16.85 -11.92 0.21
N ARG A 353 -15.94 -11.04 0.62
CA ARG A 353 -14.62 -10.88 -0.02
C ARG A 353 -13.48 -11.09 0.97
N TRP A 354 -13.40 -10.28 2.02
CA TRP A 354 -12.26 -10.27 2.93
C TRP A 354 -12.16 -11.51 3.79
N PHE A 355 -13.26 -12.16 4.17
CA PHE A 355 -13.24 -13.39 4.99
C PHE A 355 -13.83 -14.61 4.29
N GLN A 356 -13.92 -14.57 2.95
CA GLN A 356 -14.53 -15.65 2.19
C GLN A 356 -13.81 -16.99 2.39
N ALA A 357 -12.47 -16.97 2.42
CA ALA A 357 -11.64 -18.17 2.62
C ALA A 357 -11.78 -18.77 4.03
N GLU A 358 -12.19 -17.99 5.02
CA GLU A 358 -12.44 -18.42 6.39
C GLU A 358 -13.87 -18.94 6.59
N GLY A 359 -14.75 -18.85 5.58
CA GLY A 359 -16.18 -19.14 5.73
C GLY A 359 -17.01 -17.98 6.28
N GLY A 360 -16.45 -16.77 6.28
CA GLY A 360 -17.11 -15.53 6.73
C GLY A 360 -16.54 -14.96 8.04
N VAL A 361 -17.13 -13.86 8.50
CA VAL A 361 -16.62 -13.05 9.63
C VAL A 361 -16.61 -13.84 10.94
N GLY A 362 -17.69 -14.56 11.27
CA GLY A 362 -17.82 -15.30 12.52
C GLY A 362 -16.74 -16.37 12.70
N PRO A 363 -16.58 -17.32 11.76
CA PRO A 363 -15.48 -18.28 11.80
C PRO A 363 -14.10 -17.63 11.86
N ALA A 364 -13.88 -16.54 11.12
CA ALA A 364 -12.60 -15.81 11.15
C ALA A 364 -12.28 -15.24 12.54
N LEU A 365 -13.27 -14.65 13.20
CA LEU A 365 -13.13 -14.14 14.58
C LEU A 365 -12.86 -15.26 15.58
N ARG A 366 -13.60 -16.37 15.50
CA ARG A 366 -13.35 -17.55 16.35
C ARG A 366 -11.91 -18.06 16.19
N ARG A 367 -11.44 -18.16 14.95
CA ARG A 367 -10.06 -18.56 14.65
C ARG A 367 -9.03 -17.56 15.18
N PHE A 368 -9.31 -16.26 15.13
CA PHE A 368 -8.42 -15.23 15.68
C PHE A 368 -8.24 -15.41 17.19
N PHE A 369 -9.33 -15.55 17.93
CA PHE A 369 -9.26 -15.71 19.39
C PHE A 369 -8.64 -17.04 19.83
N SER A 370 -8.74 -18.09 19.01
CA SER A 370 -8.07 -19.37 19.28
C SER A 370 -6.61 -19.43 18.83
N ARG A 371 -6.12 -18.45 18.04
CA ARG A 371 -4.81 -18.51 17.40
C ARG A 371 -3.69 -18.21 18.39
N THR A 372 -2.70 -19.10 18.46
CA THR A 372 -1.47 -18.88 19.24
C THR A 372 -0.38 -18.17 18.43
N THR A 373 0.59 -17.56 19.11
CA THR A 373 1.76 -16.93 18.47
C THR A 373 2.61 -17.93 17.68
N LYS A 374 2.64 -19.20 18.10
CA LYS A 374 3.33 -20.28 17.39
C LYS A 374 2.64 -20.60 16.06
N GLU A 375 1.31 -20.74 16.08
CA GLU A 375 0.52 -20.95 14.86
C GLU A 375 0.62 -19.78 13.89
N GLU A 376 0.70 -18.54 14.38
CA GLU A 376 0.96 -17.37 13.54
C GLU A 376 2.30 -17.45 12.80
N ALA A 377 3.35 -17.88 13.49
CA ALA A 377 4.69 -18.04 12.92
C ALA A 377 4.77 -19.18 11.89
N GLU A 378 3.92 -20.19 12.04
CA GLU A 378 3.83 -21.36 11.17
C GLU A 378 2.80 -21.20 10.04
N ALA A 379 1.87 -20.23 10.15
CA ALA A 379 0.81 -20.01 9.18
C ALA A 379 1.35 -19.58 7.80
N SER A 380 0.82 -20.22 6.75
CA SER A 380 1.08 -19.84 5.37
C SER A 380 0.78 -18.35 5.16
N PRO A 381 1.71 -17.59 4.54
CA PRO A 381 1.50 -16.17 4.35
C PRO A 381 0.37 -15.90 3.38
N MET A 382 -0.62 -15.11 3.83
CA MET A 382 -1.51 -14.40 2.91
C MET A 382 -0.65 -13.59 1.94
N SER A 383 -1.06 -13.57 0.67
CA SER A 383 -0.44 -12.69 -0.31
C SER A 383 -0.53 -11.23 0.13
N LEU A 384 0.60 -10.51 0.06
CA LEU A 384 0.64 -9.07 0.33
C LEU A 384 -0.27 -8.28 -0.62
N ASP A 385 -0.52 -8.80 -1.82
CA ASP A 385 -1.60 -8.32 -2.72
C ASP A 385 -2.93 -8.25 -1.97
N PHE A 386 -3.39 -9.36 -1.40
CA PHE A 386 -4.71 -9.42 -0.79
C PHE A 386 -4.82 -8.55 0.47
N MET A 387 -3.72 -8.37 1.21
CA MET A 387 -3.66 -7.41 2.32
C MET A 387 -3.94 -5.98 1.83
N LEU A 388 -3.30 -5.54 0.74
CA LEU A 388 -3.56 -4.22 0.15
C LEU A 388 -5.01 -4.11 -0.35
N TYR A 389 -5.55 -5.16 -0.97
CA TYR A 389 -6.96 -5.17 -1.37
C TYR A 389 -7.90 -4.91 -0.20
N ILE A 390 -7.71 -5.57 0.94
CA ILE A 390 -8.54 -5.37 2.14
C ILE A 390 -8.45 -3.90 2.60
N LEU A 391 -7.24 -3.37 2.76
CA LEU A 391 -7.03 -2.00 3.25
C LEU A 391 -7.60 -0.94 2.30
N PHE A 392 -7.33 -1.08 1.00
CA PHE A 392 -7.75 -0.08 0.01
C PHE A 392 -9.25 -0.13 -0.27
N THR A 393 -9.89 -1.32 -0.22
CA THR A 393 -11.36 -1.41 -0.35
C THR A 393 -12.09 -0.90 0.89
N ALA A 394 -11.50 -1.00 2.09
CA ALA A 394 -12.04 -0.38 3.29
C ALA A 394 -12.05 1.16 3.16
N ASN A 395 -10.92 1.74 2.74
CA ASN A 395 -10.83 3.18 2.51
C ASN A 395 -11.77 3.65 1.37
N LEU A 396 -11.86 2.89 0.27
CA LEU A 396 -12.78 3.17 -0.84
C LEU A 396 -14.25 3.21 -0.37
N ALA A 397 -14.67 2.29 0.50
CA ALA A 397 -16.01 2.32 1.08
C ALA A 397 -16.24 3.62 1.86
N GLY A 398 -15.22 4.14 2.55
CA GLY A 398 -15.22 5.46 3.16
C GLY A 398 -15.42 6.60 2.17
N ILE A 399 -14.58 6.66 1.12
CA ILE A 399 -14.64 7.68 0.07
C ILE A 399 -16.02 7.73 -0.61
N LEU A 400 -16.60 6.58 -0.94
CA LEU A 400 -17.94 6.49 -1.55
C LEU A 400 -19.06 7.03 -0.67
N SER A 401 -18.96 6.80 0.63
CA SER A 401 -19.94 7.23 1.63
C SER A 401 -19.66 8.61 2.22
N ALA A 402 -18.57 9.27 1.82
CA ALA A 402 -18.22 10.55 2.41
C ALA A 402 -19.26 11.61 2.03
N ARG A 403 -19.77 12.35 3.02
CA ARG A 403 -20.71 13.46 2.76
C ARG A 403 -20.04 14.62 2.03
N SER A 404 -18.80 14.95 2.39
CA SER A 404 -18.06 16.03 1.75
C SER A 404 -16.65 15.56 1.42
N LEU A 405 -16.20 15.84 0.21
CA LEU A 405 -14.85 15.55 -0.25
C LEU A 405 -14.19 16.81 -0.78
N HIS A 406 -13.43 17.50 0.07
CA HIS A 406 -12.67 18.66 -0.37
C HIS A 406 -11.44 18.24 -1.16
N TYR A 407 -10.98 19.15 -2.01
CA TYR A 407 -9.85 19.01 -2.91
C TYR A 407 -8.55 18.43 -2.31
N GLN A 408 -8.29 18.62 -1.02
CA GLN A 408 -7.13 18.05 -0.31
C GLN A 408 -7.30 16.55 0.01
N PHE A 409 -8.53 16.06 0.11
CA PHE A 409 -8.84 14.68 0.47
C PHE A 409 -8.52 13.70 -0.66
N TYR A 410 -8.15 14.19 -1.86
CA TYR A 410 -7.65 13.32 -2.92
C TYR A 410 -6.38 12.55 -2.50
N SER A 411 -5.55 13.16 -1.65
CA SER A 411 -4.36 12.50 -1.06
C SER A 411 -4.70 11.26 -0.23
N TRP A 412 -5.95 11.13 0.24
CA TRP A 412 -6.40 10.01 1.08
C TRP A 412 -6.45 8.69 0.33
N TYR A 413 -6.54 8.72 -1.00
CA TYR A 413 -6.78 7.50 -1.77
C TYR A 413 -6.18 7.48 -3.19
N PHE A 414 -5.62 8.59 -3.70
CA PHE A 414 -4.97 8.62 -5.02
C PHE A 414 -4.03 7.42 -5.25
N HIS A 415 -3.11 7.18 -4.32
CA HIS A 415 -2.11 6.10 -4.43
C HIS A 415 -2.72 4.69 -4.42
N MET A 416 -4.00 4.55 -4.07
CA MET A 416 -4.71 3.28 -4.12
C MET A 416 -5.35 3.02 -5.47
N LEU A 417 -5.64 4.08 -6.24
CA LEU A 417 -6.41 3.99 -7.48
C LEU A 417 -5.75 3.10 -8.54
N PRO A 418 -4.43 3.21 -8.82
CA PRO A 418 -3.80 2.34 -9.80
C PRO A 418 -3.93 0.86 -9.43
N TYR A 419 -3.70 0.53 -8.16
CA TYR A 419 -3.92 -0.81 -7.63
C TYR A 419 -5.38 -1.25 -7.79
N LEU A 420 -6.34 -0.45 -7.30
CA LEU A 420 -7.75 -0.82 -7.27
C LEU A 420 -8.33 -1.00 -8.67
N LEU A 421 -7.86 -0.28 -9.69
CA LEU A 421 -8.33 -0.38 -11.07
C LEU A 421 -7.60 -1.47 -11.87
N LEU A 422 -6.27 -1.50 -11.83
CA LEU A 422 -5.47 -2.43 -12.65
C LEU A 422 -5.45 -3.85 -12.10
N ARG A 423 -5.80 -4.05 -10.83
CA ARG A 423 -6.01 -5.39 -10.27
C ARG A 423 -7.27 -6.05 -10.84
N THR A 424 -8.29 -5.27 -11.23
CA THR A 424 -9.61 -5.77 -11.67
C THR A 424 -9.55 -6.52 -13.01
N ARG A 425 -10.69 -7.07 -13.43
CA ARG A 425 -10.86 -7.67 -14.75
C ARG A 425 -11.07 -6.64 -15.88
N LEU A 426 -11.09 -5.34 -15.56
CA LEU A 426 -11.22 -4.31 -16.58
C LEU A 426 -10.02 -4.31 -17.54
N PRO A 427 -10.23 -4.03 -18.83
CA PRO A 427 -9.12 -3.81 -19.76
C PRO A 427 -8.18 -2.72 -19.24
N LYS A 428 -6.86 -2.93 -19.38
CA LYS A 428 -5.85 -1.99 -18.88
C LYS A 428 -6.04 -0.56 -19.42
N SER A 429 -6.42 -0.44 -20.68
CA SER A 429 -6.73 0.85 -21.32
C SER A 429 -7.90 1.56 -20.64
N LEU A 430 -8.98 0.83 -20.33
CA LEU A 430 -10.12 1.38 -19.60
C LEU A 430 -9.71 1.78 -18.18
N SER A 431 -8.93 0.96 -17.47
CA SER A 431 -8.43 1.31 -16.13
C SER A 431 -7.58 2.58 -16.14
N ILE A 432 -6.71 2.76 -17.14
CA ILE A 432 -5.92 4.00 -17.32
C ILE A 432 -6.84 5.18 -17.65
N GLY A 433 -7.83 5.00 -18.54
CA GLY A 433 -8.82 6.02 -18.87
C GLY A 433 -9.59 6.48 -17.63
N LEU A 434 -10.04 5.55 -16.78
CA LEU A 434 -10.73 5.86 -15.52
C LEU A 434 -9.82 6.63 -14.55
N LEU A 435 -8.53 6.28 -14.44
CA LEU A 435 -7.56 7.05 -13.64
C LEU A 435 -7.45 8.50 -14.12
N LEU A 436 -7.34 8.71 -15.42
CA LEU A 436 -7.24 10.04 -16.02
C LEU A 436 -8.53 10.84 -15.80
N CYS A 437 -9.71 10.21 -15.93
CA CYS A 437 -10.98 10.86 -15.64
C CYS A 437 -11.11 11.24 -14.17
N ILE A 438 -10.71 10.37 -13.23
CA ILE A 438 -10.72 10.68 -11.80
C ILE A 438 -9.78 11.85 -11.51
N GLU A 439 -8.54 11.82 -11.99
CA GLU A 439 -7.60 12.94 -11.86
C GLU A 439 -8.20 14.24 -12.45
N GLY A 440 -8.82 14.17 -13.62
CA GLY A 440 -9.47 15.30 -14.28
C GLY A 440 -10.58 15.92 -13.43
N VAL A 441 -11.49 15.11 -12.90
CA VAL A 441 -12.58 15.58 -12.03
C VAL A 441 -12.05 16.29 -10.79
N TRP A 442 -11.00 15.75 -10.17
CA TRP A 442 -10.36 16.42 -9.05
C TRP A 442 -9.73 17.74 -9.45
N ASN A 443 -9.28 17.95 -10.68
CA ASN A 443 -8.63 19.19 -11.11
C ASN A 443 -9.57 20.28 -11.64
N ILE A 444 -10.88 20.02 -11.74
CA ILE A 444 -11.87 21.02 -12.15
C ILE A 444 -12.35 21.80 -10.92
N TYR A 445 -12.20 23.13 -10.95
CA TYR A 445 -12.68 24.07 -9.93
C TYR A 445 -13.34 25.27 -10.62
N PRO A 446 -14.49 25.78 -10.13
CA PRO A 446 -15.25 25.32 -8.98
C PRO A 446 -15.97 23.97 -9.22
N PRO A 447 -16.31 23.22 -8.16
CA PRO A 447 -17.05 21.97 -8.31
C PRO A 447 -18.48 22.27 -8.76
N HIS A 448 -19.05 21.45 -9.65
CA HIS A 448 -20.41 21.63 -10.16
C HIS A 448 -21.13 20.28 -10.34
N ALA A 449 -22.45 20.31 -10.52
CA ALA A 449 -23.31 19.13 -10.52
C ALA A 449 -22.84 18.02 -11.48
N ALA A 450 -22.50 18.38 -12.72
CA ALA A 450 -22.08 17.41 -13.74
C ALA A 450 -20.76 16.70 -13.38
N THR A 451 -19.70 17.44 -12.97
CA THR A 451 -18.43 16.83 -12.55
C THR A 451 -18.59 15.98 -11.30
N SER A 452 -19.48 16.38 -10.40
CA SER A 452 -19.82 15.62 -9.21
C SER A 452 -20.61 14.34 -9.49
N ALA A 453 -21.49 14.34 -10.48
CA ALA A 453 -22.17 13.13 -10.95
C ALA A 453 -21.18 12.16 -11.61
N VAL A 454 -20.27 12.68 -12.44
CA VAL A 454 -19.17 11.89 -13.03
C VAL A 454 -18.28 11.31 -11.94
N PHE A 455 -17.91 12.10 -10.93
CA PHE A 455 -17.18 11.62 -9.75
C PHE A 455 -17.86 10.37 -9.17
N GLN A 456 -19.15 10.47 -8.85
CA GLN A 456 -19.86 9.36 -8.22
C GLN A 456 -19.97 8.14 -9.11
N PHE A 457 -20.27 8.34 -10.40
CA PHE A 457 -20.31 7.25 -11.37
C PHE A 457 -18.98 6.49 -11.43
N LEU A 458 -17.85 7.21 -11.56
CA LEU A 458 -16.52 6.60 -11.64
C LEU A 458 -16.17 5.78 -10.38
N HIS A 459 -16.52 6.29 -9.19
CA HIS A 459 -16.20 5.59 -7.93
C HIS A 459 -17.11 4.38 -7.70
N TRP A 460 -18.39 4.44 -8.08
CA TRP A 460 -19.28 3.28 -8.01
C TRP A 460 -18.88 2.20 -9.01
N LEU A 461 -18.46 2.60 -10.22
CA LEU A 461 -17.89 1.68 -11.20
C LEU A 461 -16.62 1.01 -10.66
N LEU A 462 -15.73 1.77 -10.01
CA LEU A 462 -14.54 1.24 -9.35
C LEU A 462 -14.88 0.19 -8.28
N ALA A 463 -15.86 0.48 -7.41
CA ALA A 463 -16.29 -0.48 -6.39
C ALA A 463 -16.89 -1.75 -7.00
N ALA A 464 -17.74 -1.61 -8.02
CA ALA A 464 -18.28 -2.76 -8.75
C ALA A 464 -17.18 -3.60 -9.41
N ALA A 465 -16.19 -2.95 -10.02
CA ALA A 465 -15.04 -3.62 -10.62
C ALA A 465 -14.19 -4.36 -9.56
N CYS A 466 -13.94 -3.74 -8.41
CA CYS A 466 -13.27 -4.37 -7.27
C CYS A 466 -14.04 -5.58 -6.72
N TRP A 467 -15.36 -5.57 -6.83
CA TRP A 467 -16.23 -6.67 -6.44
C TRP A 467 -16.15 -7.85 -7.41
N SER A 468 -16.03 -7.57 -8.71
CA SER A 468 -16.00 -8.57 -9.80
C SER A 468 -14.75 -9.48 -9.82
N LEU A 469 -13.77 -9.19 -8.97
CA LEU A 469 -12.57 -10.00 -8.84
C LEU A 469 -12.93 -11.42 -8.40
N PRO A 470 -12.30 -12.47 -8.95
CA PRO A 470 -12.44 -13.79 -8.38
C PRO A 470 -12.01 -13.71 -6.91
N ALA A 471 -12.71 -14.44 -6.03
CA ALA A 471 -12.21 -14.68 -4.69
C ALA A 471 -10.75 -15.12 -4.80
N PRO A 472 -9.83 -14.67 -3.91
CA PRO A 472 -8.54 -15.31 -3.82
C PRO A 472 -8.84 -16.79 -3.54
N LEU A 473 -8.61 -17.64 -4.53
CA LEU A 473 -8.56 -19.07 -4.30
C LEU A 473 -7.43 -19.27 -3.28
N PRO A 474 -7.60 -20.16 -2.28
CA PRO A 474 -6.46 -20.56 -1.46
C PRO A 474 -5.38 -21.07 -2.42
N GLY A 475 -4.35 -20.26 -2.63
CA GLY A 475 -3.27 -20.62 -3.52
C GLY A 475 -2.56 -21.85 -2.96
N PRO A 476 -2.10 -22.78 -3.82
CA PRO A 476 -1.25 -23.87 -3.37
C PRO A 476 -0.02 -23.27 -2.68
N ALA A 477 0.39 -23.89 -1.56
CA ALA A 477 1.48 -23.45 -0.72
C ALA A 477 2.71 -23.08 -1.57
N THR A 478 2.95 -21.79 -1.77
CA THR A 478 4.19 -21.32 -2.37
C THR A 478 5.31 -21.70 -1.41
N LYS A 479 6.08 -22.72 -1.76
CA LYS A 479 7.32 -23.08 -1.06
C LYS A 479 8.16 -21.81 -0.95
N VAL A 480 8.47 -21.43 0.28
CA VAL A 480 9.33 -20.29 0.59
C VAL A 480 10.74 -20.64 0.13
N LEU A 481 11.16 -20.10 -1.00
CA LEU A 481 12.58 -19.98 -1.36
C LEU A 481 13.19 -18.98 -0.38
N GLY A 482 13.80 -19.48 0.70
CA GLY A 482 14.50 -18.62 1.66
C GLY A 482 14.80 -19.21 3.04
N ARG A 483 14.21 -20.35 3.44
CA ARG A 483 14.66 -21.05 4.66
C ARG A 483 15.62 -22.18 4.27
N ARG A 484 16.91 -22.01 4.57
CA ARG A 484 17.81 -23.16 4.70
C ARG A 484 17.19 -24.09 5.75
N PRO A 485 17.02 -25.39 5.46
CA PRO A 485 16.63 -26.33 6.49
C PRO A 485 17.72 -26.30 7.56
N VAL A 486 17.33 -25.92 8.78
CA VAL A 486 18.17 -26.16 9.95
C VAL A 486 18.20 -27.67 10.11
N HIS A 487 19.29 -28.30 9.67
CA HIS A 487 19.56 -29.68 10.00
C HIS A 487 19.58 -29.80 11.53
N ARG A 488 18.53 -30.39 12.09
CA ARG A 488 18.62 -31.00 13.42
C ARG A 488 19.62 -32.14 13.27
N ARG A 489 20.82 -31.95 13.80
CA ARG A 489 21.70 -33.08 14.13
C ARG A 489 20.96 -33.94 15.15
N ARG A 490 20.68 -35.19 14.79
CA ARG A 490 20.49 -36.26 15.77
C ARG A 490 21.86 -36.75 16.18
#